data_AF-A0A563U3T2-F1
#
_entry.id   AF-A0A563U3T2-F1
#
_cell.length_a   1.000
_cell.length_b   1.000
_cell.length_c   1.000
_cell.angle_alpha   90.00
_cell.angle_beta   90.00
_cell.angle_gamma   90.00
#
_symmetry.space_group_name_H-M   'P 1'
#
loop_
_entity.id
_entity.type
_entity.pdbx_description
1 polymer ?
#
loop_
_entity_poly.entity_id
_entity_poly.type
_entity_poly.pdbx_seq_one_letter_code
_entity_poly.pdbx_strand_id
1 'polypeptide(L)'
;MVILKLKTDSDTEKHVEIVAERGVWGSGLYKIFSSRFLGKFTHKDMLNEPTDENDPNFLGEISIDKDEEKWEYKGTKLKIPELKKIADFIFDYKAPDAVY
;
A
#
# COMPACT_ATOMS: atom_id res chain seq x y z
N MET A 1 -5.71 -6.01 2.69
CA MET A 1 -5.02 -4.73 2.98
C MET A 1 -3.86 -4.89 3.97
N VAL A 2 -2.78 -4.10 3.82
CA VAL A 2 -1.68 -3.94 4.81
C VAL A 2 -1.36 -2.45 4.99
N ILE A 3 -0.99 -2.04 6.21
CA ILE A 3 -0.53 -0.67 6.49
C ILE A 3 1.00 -0.68 6.58
N LEU A 4 1.65 0.10 5.72
CA LEU A 4 3.10 0.31 5.72
C LEU A 4 3.45 1.66 6.36
N LYS A 5 4.38 1.63 7.33
CA LYS A 5 4.93 2.83 7.94
C LYS A 5 6.17 3.29 7.18
N LEU A 6 6.05 4.40 6.46
CA LEU A 6 7.13 5.07 5.75
C LEU A 6 7.76 6.12 6.67
N LYS A 7 8.93 5.80 7.24
CA LYS A 7 9.78 6.80 7.89
C LYS A 7 10.66 7.46 6.83
N THR A 8 10.44 8.74 6.55
CA THR A 8 11.33 9.57 5.72
C THR A 8 12.26 10.39 6.63
N ASP A 9 13.42 10.78 6.09
CA ASP A 9 14.49 11.52 6.80
C ASP A 9 14.02 12.84 7.46
N SER A 10 12.89 13.40 7.01
CA SER A 10 12.34 14.66 7.53
C SER A 10 11.43 14.51 8.76
N ASP A 11 11.63 13.49 9.60
CA ASP A 11 10.87 13.25 10.85
C ASP A 11 9.34 13.10 10.68
N THR A 12 8.85 13.10 9.43
CA THR A 12 7.43 13.00 9.12
C THR A 12 7.08 11.53 8.93
N GLU A 13 6.55 10.91 9.97
CA GLU A 13 6.05 9.54 9.89
C GLU A 13 4.81 9.51 8.99
N LYS A 14 4.92 8.88 7.82
CA LYS A 14 3.81 8.73 6.87
C LYS A 14 3.33 7.29 6.89
N HIS A 15 2.05 7.09 7.16
CA HIS A 15 1.44 5.77 7.07
C HIS A 15 0.73 5.66 5.72
N VAL A 16 0.93 4.57 5.00
CA VAL A 16 0.24 4.28 3.75
C VAL A 16 -0.44 2.92 3.82
N GLU A 17 -1.64 2.83 3.26
CA GLU A 17 -2.41 1.59 3.20
C GLU A 17 -2.27 1.03 1.80
N ILE A 18 -1.82 -0.23 1.72
CA ILE A 18 -1.61 -0.96 0.48
C ILE A 18 -2.71 -2.01 0.38
N VAL A 19 -3.54 -1.88 -0.64
CA VAL A 19 -4.65 -2.80 -0.91
C VAL A 19 -4.36 -3.53 -2.21
N ALA A 20 -4.22 -4.85 -2.15
CA ALA A 20 -4.13 -5.67 -3.36
C ALA A 20 -5.52 -5.75 -4.01
N GLU A 21 -5.66 -5.36 -5.27
CA GLU A 21 -6.96 -5.34 -5.97
C GLU A 21 -7.63 -6.72 -5.97
N ARG A 22 -6.82 -7.78 -6.14
CA ARG A 22 -7.29 -9.16 -6.22
C ARG A 22 -7.34 -9.88 -4.87
N GLY A 23 -7.06 -9.20 -3.76
CA GLY A 23 -6.95 -9.80 -2.42
C GLY A 23 -5.78 -10.78 -2.24
N VAL A 24 -4.97 -11.00 -3.29
CA VAL A 24 -3.80 -11.89 -3.28
C VAL A 24 -2.53 -11.05 -3.37
N TRP A 25 -1.56 -11.36 -2.51
CA TRP A 25 -0.23 -10.77 -2.55
C TRP A 25 0.67 -11.52 -3.54
N GLY A 26 1.08 -10.85 -4.61
CA GLY A 26 1.88 -11.40 -5.70
C GLY A 26 2.10 -10.40 -6.83
N SER A 27 2.17 -10.87 -8.07
CA SER A 27 2.13 -10.02 -9.26
C SER A 27 0.69 -9.48 -9.44
N GLY A 28 0.54 -8.18 -9.59
CA GLY A 28 -0.76 -7.55 -9.74
C GLY A 28 -0.78 -6.07 -9.39
N LEU A 29 -1.98 -5.50 -9.41
CA LEU A 29 -2.21 -4.11 -9.11
C LEU A 29 -2.53 -3.91 -7.62
N TYR A 30 -1.87 -2.92 -7.04
CA TYR A 30 -2.02 -2.50 -5.65
C TYR A 30 -2.43 -1.04 -5.61
N LYS A 31 -3.49 -0.73 -4.88
CA LYS A 31 -3.94 0.63 -4.64
C LYS A 31 -3.29 1.14 -3.35
N ILE A 32 -2.72 2.34 -3.42
CA ILE A 32 -2.03 2.97 -2.29
C ILE A 32 -2.85 4.16 -1.81
N PHE A 33 -3.16 4.15 -0.51
CA PHE A 33 -3.89 5.21 0.16
C PHE A 33 -3.03 5.82 1.26
N SER A 34 -3.23 7.11 1.51
CA SER A 34 -2.70 7.79 2.67
C SER A 34 -3.49 7.30 3.85
N SER A 35 -2.81 6.72 4.83
CA SER A 35 -3.46 6.22 6.02
C SER A 35 -4.01 7.40 6.81
N ARG A 36 -5.32 7.37 7.10
CA ARG A 36 -5.98 8.35 8.00
C ARG A 36 -5.60 8.15 9.47
N PHE A 37 -4.72 7.19 9.75
CA PHE A 37 -4.41 6.68 11.08
C PHE A 37 -3.33 7.54 11.79
N LEU A 38 -3.74 8.70 12.29
CA LEU A 38 -2.91 9.58 13.13
C LEU A 38 -3.38 9.66 14.60
N GLY A 39 -4.20 8.72 15.09
CA GLY A 39 -4.34 8.65 16.55
C GLY A 39 -5.37 7.73 17.19
N LYS A 40 -6.44 7.24 16.54
CA LYS A 40 -7.49 6.50 17.26
C LYS A 40 -8.28 5.54 16.37
N PHE A 41 -8.07 4.24 16.53
CA PHE A 41 -9.08 3.23 16.92
C PHE A 41 -8.78 1.80 16.42
N THR A 42 -9.26 0.88 17.25
CA THR A 42 -9.26 -0.58 17.20
C THR A 42 -9.70 -1.19 15.87
N HIS A 43 -9.11 -2.33 15.55
CA HIS A 43 -9.38 -3.32 14.48
C HIS A 43 -10.85 -3.52 13.98
N LYS A 44 -11.86 -2.97 14.66
CA LYS A 44 -13.29 -3.13 14.35
C LYS A 44 -13.89 -2.06 13.43
N ASP A 45 -13.22 -0.92 13.20
CA ASP A 45 -13.72 0.15 12.32
C ASP A 45 -13.24 0.06 10.86
N MET A 46 -12.36 -0.92 10.54
CA MET A 46 -11.97 -1.24 9.16
C MET A 46 -13.06 -2.08 8.47
N LEU A 47 -14.29 -1.58 8.41
CA LEU A 47 -15.39 -2.39 7.89
C LEU A 47 -15.25 -2.66 6.38
N ASN A 48 -14.60 -1.79 5.61
CA ASN A 48 -14.43 -1.94 4.17
C ASN A 48 -13.03 -1.50 3.71
N GLU A 49 -12.38 -2.29 2.85
CA GLU A 49 -11.13 -1.90 2.18
C GLU A 49 -11.38 -0.64 1.32
N PRO A 50 -10.51 0.38 1.36
CA PRO A 50 -10.64 1.53 0.48
C PRO A 50 -10.40 1.08 -0.96
N THR A 51 -11.47 0.99 -1.74
CA THR A 51 -11.41 0.66 -3.18
C THR A 51 -11.67 1.87 -4.06
N ASP A 52 -12.08 3.00 -3.46
CA ASP A 52 -12.51 4.21 -4.16
C ASP A 52 -11.31 5.08 -4.57
N GLU A 53 -11.09 5.22 -5.87
CA GLU A 53 -10.00 6.03 -6.45
C GLU A 53 -10.27 7.54 -6.36
N ASN A 54 -11.50 7.96 -6.08
CA ASN A 54 -11.86 9.36 -5.86
C ASN A 54 -11.65 9.78 -4.39
N ASP A 55 -11.24 8.85 -3.51
CA ASP A 55 -10.95 9.20 -2.13
C ASP A 55 -9.81 10.25 -2.08
N PRO A 56 -9.95 11.33 -1.31
CA PRO A 56 -8.90 12.34 -1.20
C PRO A 56 -7.56 11.75 -0.71
N ASN A 57 -7.61 10.61 -0.02
CA ASN A 57 -6.44 9.88 0.48
C ASN A 57 -5.86 8.92 -0.55
N PHE A 58 -6.50 8.68 -1.69
CA PHE A 58 -5.90 7.91 -2.76
C PHE A 58 -4.61 8.60 -3.23
N LEU A 59 -3.49 7.87 -3.11
CA LEU A 59 -2.16 8.35 -3.46
C LEU A 59 -1.79 7.97 -4.90
N GLY A 60 -2.20 6.78 -5.31
CA GLY A 60 -2.00 6.22 -6.64
C GLY A 60 -2.03 4.70 -6.62
N GLU A 61 -1.67 4.10 -7.73
CA GLU A 61 -1.65 2.65 -7.93
C GLU A 61 -0.24 2.20 -8.26
N ILE A 62 0.18 1.05 -7.73
CA ILE A 62 1.43 0.41 -8.09
C ILE A 62 1.13 -0.98 -8.65
N SER A 63 1.55 -1.21 -9.87
CA SER A 63 1.56 -2.53 -10.50
C SER A 63 2.89 -3.19 -10.17
N ILE A 64 2.86 -4.34 -9.54
CA ILE A 64 4.05 -5.16 -9.25
C ILE A 64 4.03 -6.37 -10.17
N ASP A 65 5.16 -6.63 -10.82
CA ASP A 65 5.43 -7.85 -11.55
C ASP A 65 6.57 -8.59 -10.84
N LYS A 66 6.23 -9.64 -10.08
CA LYS A 66 7.22 -10.42 -9.33
C LYS A 66 8.08 -11.31 -10.23
N ASP A 67 7.56 -11.70 -11.40
CA ASP A 67 8.27 -12.55 -12.37
C ASP A 67 9.43 -11.79 -13.04
N GLU A 68 9.20 -10.52 -13.40
CA GLU A 68 10.21 -9.64 -13.98
C GLU A 68 10.91 -8.73 -12.95
N GLU A 69 10.55 -8.83 -11.66
CA GLU A 69 11.00 -7.94 -10.58
C GLU A 69 10.82 -6.44 -10.91
N LYS A 70 9.74 -6.12 -11.64
CA LYS A 70 9.42 -4.78 -12.11
C LYS A 70 8.24 -4.21 -11.35
N TRP A 71 8.23 -2.90 -11.20
CA TRP A 71 7.08 -2.19 -10.68
C TRP A 71 6.82 -0.91 -11.47
N GLU A 72 5.55 -0.61 -11.67
CA GLU A 72 5.09 0.59 -12.34
C GLU A 72 4.14 1.34 -11.40
N TYR A 73 4.39 2.62 -11.18
CA TYR A 73 3.52 3.45 -10.35
C TYR A 73 2.75 4.45 -11.20
N LYS A 74 1.42 4.46 -11.02
CA LYS A 74 0.47 5.40 -11.61
C LYS A 74 -0.06 6.31 -10.52
N GLY A 75 0.53 7.50 -10.42
CA GLY A 75 0.09 8.55 -9.51
C GLY A 75 1.09 9.68 -9.42
N THR A 76 0.75 10.74 -8.70
CA THR A 76 1.59 11.94 -8.57
C THR A 76 1.86 12.34 -7.12
N LYS A 77 1.24 11.66 -6.14
CA LYS A 77 1.29 12.06 -4.71
C LYS A 77 2.39 11.37 -3.88
N LEU A 78 3.14 10.43 -4.45
CA LEU A 78 4.25 9.72 -3.79
C LEU A 78 5.57 10.01 -4.47
N LYS A 79 6.63 10.16 -3.68
CA LYS A 79 8.00 10.33 -4.19
C LYS A 79 8.64 8.97 -4.48
N ILE A 80 9.60 8.95 -5.40
CA ILE A 80 10.41 7.75 -5.75
C ILE A 80 10.93 6.96 -4.53
N PRO A 81 11.53 7.57 -3.48
CA PRO A 81 11.98 6.81 -2.30
C PRO A 81 10.85 6.15 -1.51
N GLU A 82 9.65 6.76 -1.47
CA GLU A 82 8.47 6.14 -0.84
C GLU A 82 7.99 4.95 -1.66
N LEU A 83 7.90 5.13 -2.98
CA LEU A 83 7.50 4.09 -3.93
C LEU A 83 8.43 2.89 -3.87
N LYS A 84 9.74 3.13 -3.82
CA LYS A 84 10.72 2.05 -3.72
C LYS A 84 10.52 1.24 -2.44
N LYS A 85 10.26 1.88 -1.28
CA LYS A 85 9.96 1.18 -0.02
C LYS A 85 8.67 0.36 -0.11
N ILE A 86 7.64 0.90 -0.78
CA ILE A 86 6.37 0.19 -0.98
C ILE A 86 6.58 -1.03 -1.88
N ALA A 87 7.25 -0.85 -3.02
CA ALA A 87 7.53 -1.93 -3.95
C ALA A 87 8.38 -3.03 -3.30
N ASP A 88 9.49 -2.66 -2.66
CA ASP A 88 10.39 -3.57 -1.94
C ASP A 88 9.62 -4.35 -0.86
N PHE A 89 8.77 -3.67 -0.10
CA PHE A 89 7.86 -4.32 0.83
C PHE A 89 6.95 -5.33 0.13
N ILE A 90 6.29 -4.99 -0.97
CA ILE A 90 5.38 -5.91 -1.67
C ILE A 90 6.15 -7.12 -2.26
N PHE A 91 7.37 -6.91 -2.76
CA PHE A 91 8.23 -7.99 -3.26
C PHE A 91 8.57 -8.97 -2.16
N ASP A 92 9.04 -8.48 -1.00
CA ASP A 92 9.46 -9.30 0.15
C ASP A 92 8.25 -9.87 0.92
N TYR A 93 7.14 -9.16 0.95
CA TYR A 93 5.96 -9.54 1.71
C TYR A 93 5.37 -10.84 1.14
N LYS A 94 5.50 -11.88 1.96
CA LYS A 94 4.75 -13.12 1.83
C LYS A 94 3.54 -12.98 2.73
N ALA A 95 2.37 -12.82 2.13
CA ALA A 95 1.14 -12.97 2.89
C ALA A 95 1.18 -14.35 3.56
N PRO A 96 0.90 -14.44 4.88
CA PRO A 96 0.72 -15.75 5.49
C PRO A 96 -0.36 -16.46 4.67
N ASP A 97 -0.03 -17.63 4.13
CA ASP A 97 -0.93 -18.47 3.33
C ASP A 97 -2.32 -18.38 3.92
N ALA A 98 -3.28 -17.92 3.12
CA ALA A 98 -4.67 -17.85 3.54
C ALA A 98 -5.11 -19.28 3.87
N VAL A 99 -5.04 -19.66 5.14
CA VAL A 99 -5.62 -20.90 5.63
C VAL A 99 -7.13 -20.73 5.46
N TYR A 100 -7.63 -21.39 4.42
CA TYR A 100 -9.01 -21.41 3.96
C TYR A 100 -9.96 -21.95 5.04
#